data_AF-A0A9W8DVX7-F1
#
_entry.id   AF-A0A9W8DVX7-F1
#
_cell.length_a   1.000
_cell.length_b   1.000
_cell.length_c   1.000
_cell.angle_alpha   90.00
_cell.angle_beta   90.00
_cell.angle_gamma   90.00
#
_symmetry.space_group_name_H-M   'P 1'
#
loop_
_entity.id
_entity.type
_entity.pdbx_description
1 polymer ?
#
loop_
_entity_poly.entity_id
_entity_poly.type
_entity_poly.pdbx_seq_one_letter_code
_entity_poly.pdbx_strand_id
1 'polypeptide(L)'
;MTSYLEAIRKEIIHLIKREELWFEDLPYKDKVSFFGDDCGDLMEDFSHSGELACLAIGLKPCVLVDFPARTLLSNYVSRVIIPFVEKINEINQSDRQSHSLLVCKEIRHELTSPEESWRMAWVVFPDSGNDFDNPSTGDFSHAIKERILDENSFTIKEDFLANVLGYPGTLPNLEQGNASIMAAAYTFVVM
;
A
#
# COMPACT_ATOMS: atom_id res chain seq x y z
N MET A 1 11.82 -0.11 19.51
CA MET A 1 11.77 -0.94 18.29
C MET A 1 10.87 -2.16 18.41
N THR A 2 11.11 -3.17 19.26
CA THR A 2 10.28 -4.41 19.28
C THR A 2 8.78 -4.15 19.50
N SER A 3 8.43 -3.17 20.35
CA SER A 3 7.02 -2.80 20.59
C SER A 3 6.33 -2.10 19.40
N TYR A 4 7.07 -1.36 18.58
CA TYR A 4 6.54 -0.69 17.40
C TYR A 4 6.25 -1.71 16.30
N LEU A 5 7.21 -2.61 16.06
CA LEU A 5 7.11 -3.63 15.02
C LEU A 5 5.99 -4.64 15.28
N GLU A 6 5.83 -5.07 16.54
CA GLU A 6 4.70 -5.93 16.90
C GLU A 6 3.36 -5.20 16.74
N ALA A 7 3.31 -3.89 16.99
CA ALA A 7 2.10 -3.10 16.75
C ALA A 7 1.77 -3.02 15.24
N ILE A 8 2.77 -2.73 14.40
CA ILE A 8 2.61 -2.71 12.93
C ILE A 8 2.18 -4.08 12.41
N ARG A 9 2.85 -5.16 12.84
CA ARG A 9 2.52 -6.54 12.44
C ARG A 9 1.08 -6.90 12.83
N LYS A 10 0.66 -6.58 14.05
CA LYS A 10 -0.72 -6.80 14.50
C LYS A 10 -1.71 -6.05 13.61
N GLU A 11 -1.38 -4.83 13.20
CA GLU A 11 -2.24 -4.04 12.34
C GLU A 11 -2.27 -4.55 10.90
N ILE A 12 -1.18 -5.12 10.38
CA ILE A 12 -1.18 -5.82 9.09
C ILE A 12 -2.12 -7.04 9.13
N ILE A 13 -2.11 -7.81 10.22
CA ILE A 13 -3.05 -8.93 10.39
C ILE A 13 -4.51 -8.42 10.41
N HIS A 14 -4.77 -7.28 11.04
CA HIS A 14 -6.10 -6.67 11.01
C HIS A 14 -6.48 -6.15 9.62
N LEU A 15 -5.52 -5.62 8.85
CA LEU A 15 -5.73 -5.18 7.48
C LEU A 15 -6.17 -6.35 6.61
N ILE A 16 -5.45 -7.48 6.65
CA ILE A 16 -5.80 -8.70 5.90
C ILE A 16 -7.23 -9.13 6.23
N LYS A 17 -7.58 -9.22 7.53
CA LYS A 17 -8.94 -9.56 7.95
C LYS A 17 -9.99 -8.56 7.48
N ARG A 18 -9.66 -7.27 7.43
CA ARG A 18 -10.57 -6.23 6.94
C ARG A 18 -10.78 -6.34 5.43
N GLU A 19 -9.75 -6.71 4.67
CA GLU A 19 -9.90 -7.04 3.24
C GLU A 19 -10.78 -8.27 3.03
N GLU A 20 -10.50 -9.36 3.76
CA GLU A 20 -11.30 -10.60 3.71
C GLU A 20 -12.78 -10.32 4.00
N LEU A 21 -13.08 -9.65 5.11
CA LEU A 21 -14.46 -9.31 5.48
C LEU A 21 -15.11 -8.37 4.48
N TRP A 22 -14.38 -7.37 3.98
CA TRP A 22 -14.91 -6.47 2.96
C TRP A 22 -15.28 -7.23 1.69
N PHE A 23 -14.42 -8.15 1.25
CA PHE A 23 -14.66 -9.00 0.09
C PHE A 23 -15.86 -9.91 0.35
N GLU A 24 -15.92 -10.60 1.49
CA GLU A 24 -17.03 -11.49 1.87
C GLU A 24 -18.38 -10.76 1.84
N ASP A 25 -18.44 -9.53 2.33
CA ASP A 25 -19.63 -8.69 2.38
C ASP A 25 -20.12 -8.19 1.01
N LEU A 26 -19.32 -8.31 -0.05
CA LEU A 26 -19.73 -7.85 -1.37
C LEU A 26 -20.89 -8.72 -1.91
N PRO A 27 -21.93 -8.10 -2.49
CA PRO A 27 -22.95 -8.83 -3.25
C PRO A 27 -22.30 -9.70 -4.33
N TYR A 28 -22.84 -10.90 -4.56
CA TYR A 28 -22.31 -11.84 -5.54
C TYR A 28 -22.16 -11.22 -6.94
N LYS A 29 -23.11 -10.38 -7.36
CA LYS A 29 -23.04 -9.64 -8.63
C LYS A 29 -21.80 -8.74 -8.75
N ASP A 30 -21.36 -8.17 -7.62
CA ASP A 30 -20.25 -7.23 -7.57
C ASP A 30 -18.93 -8.03 -7.56
N LYS A 31 -18.90 -9.19 -6.89
CA LYS A 31 -17.80 -10.16 -6.99
C LYS A 31 -17.60 -10.63 -8.43
N VAL A 32 -18.65 -11.12 -9.10
CA VAL A 32 -18.55 -11.58 -10.50
C VAL A 32 -18.09 -10.46 -11.44
N SER A 33 -18.53 -9.21 -11.20
CA SER A 33 -18.09 -8.06 -12.02
C SER A 33 -16.60 -7.73 -11.90
N PHE A 34 -15.99 -8.12 -10.78
CA PHE A 34 -14.56 -7.93 -10.50
C PHE A 34 -13.71 -9.10 -10.98
N PHE A 35 -14.24 -10.30 -10.84
CA PHE A 35 -13.45 -11.53 -10.77
C PHE A 35 -13.78 -12.51 -11.91
N GLY A 36 -14.77 -12.19 -12.74
CA GLY A 36 -15.32 -13.14 -13.70
C GLY A 36 -16.04 -14.30 -13.02
N ASP A 37 -16.28 -15.38 -13.76
CA ASP A 37 -17.01 -16.55 -13.24
C ASP A 37 -16.20 -17.37 -12.22
N ASP A 38 -14.90 -17.13 -12.08
CA ASP A 38 -13.96 -17.96 -11.30
C ASP A 38 -13.53 -17.27 -9.99
N CYS A 39 -14.48 -16.99 -9.10
CA CYS A 39 -14.30 -16.21 -7.87
C CYS A 39 -13.42 -16.87 -6.77
N GLY A 40 -12.75 -18.00 -7.03
CA GLY A 40 -12.14 -18.86 -6.02
C GLY A 40 -10.75 -18.43 -5.50
N ASP A 41 -9.85 -17.98 -6.39
CA ASP A 41 -8.44 -17.70 -6.07
C ASP A 41 -8.06 -16.20 -6.13
N LEU A 42 -9.05 -15.32 -6.34
CA LEU A 42 -8.80 -13.94 -6.75
C LEU A 42 -8.59 -12.94 -5.61
N MET A 43 -8.70 -13.37 -4.35
CA MET A 43 -8.41 -12.45 -3.24
C MET A 43 -6.92 -12.12 -3.16
N GLU A 44 -6.05 -13.03 -3.59
CA GLU A 44 -4.59 -12.83 -3.58
C GLU A 44 -4.16 -11.78 -4.61
N ASP A 45 -4.75 -11.80 -5.81
CA ASP A 45 -4.39 -10.90 -6.92
C ASP A 45 -4.81 -9.44 -6.69
N PHE A 46 -5.79 -9.20 -5.82
CA PHE A 46 -6.36 -7.88 -5.58
C PHE A 46 -6.13 -7.36 -4.14
N SER A 47 -5.44 -8.15 -3.30
CA SER A 47 -5.06 -7.71 -1.97
C SER A 47 -4.00 -6.61 -2.05
N HIS A 48 -4.26 -5.50 -1.38
CA HIS A 48 -3.28 -4.43 -1.20
C HIS A 48 -2.49 -4.61 0.11
N SER A 49 -2.80 -5.64 0.91
CA SER A 49 -2.21 -5.84 2.24
C SER A 49 -0.69 -5.91 2.23
N GLY A 50 -0.11 -6.65 1.26
CA GLY A 50 1.35 -6.75 1.12
C GLY A 50 2.00 -5.42 0.75
N GLU A 51 1.39 -4.67 -0.16
CA GLU A 51 1.90 -3.36 -0.58
C GLU A 51 1.85 -2.34 0.56
N LEU A 52 0.72 -2.30 1.28
CA LEU A 52 0.49 -1.42 2.42
C LEU A 52 1.35 -1.79 3.62
N ALA A 53 1.63 -3.08 3.81
CA ALA A 53 2.59 -3.54 4.80
C ALA A 53 4.00 -3.02 4.50
N CYS A 54 4.46 -3.16 3.25
CA CYS A 54 5.74 -2.60 2.80
C CYS A 54 5.79 -1.08 2.98
N LEU A 55 4.71 -0.36 2.68
CA LEU A 55 4.62 1.08 2.93
C LEU A 55 4.74 1.43 4.42
N ALA A 56 4.03 0.71 5.30
CA ALA A 56 4.01 0.96 6.74
C ALA A 56 5.38 0.75 7.41
N ILE A 57 6.23 -0.12 6.86
CA ILE A 57 7.62 -0.31 7.32
C ILE A 57 8.64 0.49 6.50
N GLY A 58 8.18 1.34 5.58
CA GLY A 58 9.01 2.24 4.78
C GLY A 58 9.66 1.63 3.53
N LEU A 59 9.41 0.37 3.20
CA LEU A 59 9.98 -0.26 2.00
C LEU A 59 9.38 0.22 0.68
N LYS A 60 8.18 0.80 0.72
CA LYS A 60 7.56 1.45 -0.44
C LYS A 60 7.34 2.94 -0.16
N PRO A 61 7.59 3.82 -1.14
CA PRO A 61 7.34 5.25 -1.00
C PRO A 61 5.84 5.60 -1.08
N CYS A 62 5.06 4.78 -1.78
CA CYS A 62 3.63 4.93 -1.93
C CYS A 62 2.98 3.63 -2.40
N VAL A 63 1.66 3.55 -2.31
CA VAL A 63 0.81 2.47 -2.84
C VAL A 63 -0.33 3.10 -3.61
N LEU A 64 -0.45 2.75 -4.89
CA LEU A 64 -1.64 3.06 -5.68
C LEU A 64 -2.72 2.05 -5.31
N VAL A 65 -3.88 2.55 -4.87
CA VAL A 65 -5.06 1.73 -4.58
C VAL A 65 -6.01 1.87 -5.74
N ASP A 66 -6.13 0.79 -6.50
CA ASP A 66 -6.96 0.78 -7.69
C ASP A 66 -7.67 -0.55 -7.94
N PHE A 67 -8.86 -0.45 -8.54
CA PHE A 67 -9.64 -1.59 -9.00
C PHE A 67 -10.34 -1.32 -10.32
N PRO A 68 -10.57 -2.35 -11.15
CA PRO A 68 -11.38 -2.25 -12.35
C PRO A 68 -12.78 -1.67 -12.08
N ALA A 69 -13.48 -2.12 -11.03
CA ALA A 69 -14.81 -1.62 -10.70
C ALA A 69 -14.77 -0.46 -9.68
N ARG A 70 -14.63 0.74 -10.26
CA ARG A 70 -14.48 2.04 -9.59
C ARG A 70 -15.57 2.39 -8.57
N THR A 71 -16.78 1.89 -8.74
CA THR A 71 -17.90 2.15 -7.81
C THR A 71 -17.65 1.53 -6.43
N LEU A 72 -16.89 0.43 -6.36
CA LEU A 72 -16.53 -0.22 -5.10
C LEU A 72 -15.27 0.37 -4.48
N LEU A 73 -14.43 1.05 -5.25
CA LEU A 73 -13.16 1.61 -4.78
C LEU A 73 -13.36 2.59 -3.61
N SER A 74 -14.33 3.50 -3.68
CA SER A 74 -14.64 4.40 -2.56
C SER A 74 -15.11 3.64 -1.31
N ASN A 75 -15.85 2.54 -1.49
CA ASN A 75 -16.30 1.70 -0.38
C ASN A 75 -15.12 0.93 0.25
N TYR A 76 -14.25 0.36 -0.57
CA TYR A 76 -13.02 -0.30 -0.11
C TYR A 76 -12.11 0.67 0.63
N VAL A 77 -11.84 1.84 0.06
CA VAL A 77 -10.98 2.85 0.69
C VAL A 77 -11.52 3.25 2.05
N SER A 78 -12.82 3.51 2.16
CA SER A 78 -13.43 3.92 3.43
C SER A 78 -13.51 2.82 4.48
N ARG A 79 -13.72 1.56 4.09
CA ARG A 79 -13.86 0.43 5.03
C ARG A 79 -12.53 -0.26 5.37
N VAL A 80 -11.54 -0.19 4.50
CA VAL A 80 -10.28 -0.93 4.60
C VAL A 80 -9.08 0.01 4.71
N ILE A 81 -8.89 0.91 3.75
CA ILE A 81 -7.65 1.69 3.66
C ILE A 81 -7.57 2.78 4.73
N ILE A 82 -8.61 3.62 4.85
CA ILE A 82 -8.63 4.73 5.81
C ILE A 82 -8.43 4.23 7.25
N PRO A 83 -9.16 3.19 7.74
CA PRO A 83 -8.95 2.71 9.10
C PRO A 83 -7.54 2.13 9.33
N PHE A 84 -6.91 1.56 8.30
CA PHE A 84 -5.52 1.12 8.39
C PHE A 84 -4.57 2.31 8.55
N VAL A 85 -4.71 3.32 7.69
CA VAL A 85 -3.89 4.54 7.74
C VAL A 85 -4.02 5.23 9.10
N GLU A 86 -5.23 5.36 9.63
CA GLU A 86 -5.47 5.93 10.97
C GLU A 86 -4.74 5.15 12.07
N LYS A 87 -4.82 3.82 12.04
CA LYS A 87 -4.16 2.97 13.06
C LYS A 87 -2.64 3.02 12.96
N ILE A 88 -2.09 3.01 11.75
CA ILE A 88 -0.64 3.20 11.57
C ILE A 88 -0.21 4.58 12.08
N ASN A 89 -1.00 5.62 11.84
CA ASN A 89 -0.71 6.96 12.35
C ASN A 89 -0.75 7.03 13.89
N GLU A 90 -1.72 6.37 14.54
CA GLU A 90 -1.76 6.25 16.00
C GLU A 90 -0.50 5.56 16.54
N ILE A 91 -0.03 4.49 15.88
CA ILE A 91 1.21 3.78 16.23
C ILE A 91 2.43 4.71 16.06
N ASN A 92 2.53 5.38 14.92
CA ASN A 92 3.63 6.30 14.60
C ASN A 92 3.70 7.48 15.58
N GLN A 93 2.56 8.03 15.99
CA GLN A 93 2.50 9.12 16.98
C GLN A 93 2.84 8.67 18.40
N SER A 94 2.59 7.40 18.72
CA SER A 94 2.90 6.82 20.02
C SER A 94 4.38 6.46 20.17
N ASP A 95 5.09 6.26 19.06
CA ASP A 95 6.54 6.06 19.09
C ASP A 95 7.27 7.41 19.20
N ARG A 96 8.34 7.45 20.00
CA ARG A 96 9.13 8.67 20.20
C ARG A 96 10.08 8.97 19.04
N GLN A 97 10.12 8.09 18.04
CA GLN A 97 10.83 8.30 16.78
C GLN A 97 9.89 9.04 15.82
N SER A 98 10.36 10.12 15.19
CA SER A 98 9.61 10.86 14.19
C SER A 98 9.41 10.02 12.92
N HIS A 99 8.39 9.16 12.94
CA HIS A 99 7.90 8.50 11.74
C HIS A 99 6.94 9.43 10.99
N SER A 100 7.01 9.43 9.66
CA SER A 100 6.02 10.14 8.84
C SER A 100 4.63 9.54 9.04
N LEU A 101 3.62 10.40 9.10
CA LEU A 101 2.22 9.98 9.09
C LEU A 101 1.85 9.54 7.68
N LEU A 102 1.09 8.46 7.53
CA LEU A 102 0.51 8.07 6.26
C LEU A 102 -0.71 8.94 5.93
N VAL A 103 -0.91 9.20 4.64
CA VAL A 103 -2.05 9.93 4.10
C VAL A 103 -2.64 9.14 2.95
N CYS A 104 -3.95 9.11 2.86
CA CYS A 104 -4.70 8.52 1.75
C CYS A 104 -5.42 9.63 0.98
N LYS A 105 -5.14 9.80 -0.32
CA LYS A 105 -5.77 10.83 -1.16
C LYS A 105 -6.33 10.26 -2.45
N GLU A 106 -7.44 10.84 -2.88
CA GLU A 106 -8.02 10.61 -4.19
C GLU A 106 -7.19 11.33 -5.27
N ILE A 107 -6.86 10.62 -6.34
CA ILE A 107 -6.26 11.19 -7.54
C ILE A 107 -7.40 11.70 -8.43
N ARG A 108 -7.61 13.01 -8.39
CA ARG A 108 -8.70 13.70 -9.11
C ARG A 108 -8.39 14.01 -10.57
N HIS A 109 -7.11 14.04 -10.93
CA HIS A 109 -6.67 14.18 -12.32
C HIS A 109 -6.39 12.80 -12.92
N GLU A 110 -6.28 12.74 -14.25
CA GLU A 110 -5.89 11.52 -14.93
C GLU A 110 -4.39 11.28 -14.70
N LEU A 111 -4.07 10.14 -14.09
CA LEU A 111 -2.69 9.67 -13.99
C LEU A 111 -2.41 8.81 -15.21
N THR A 112 -1.31 9.05 -15.91
CA THR A 112 -0.95 8.26 -17.10
C THR A 112 0.47 7.75 -16.99
N SER A 113 0.66 6.46 -17.20
CA SER A 113 1.93 5.90 -17.66
C SER A 113 1.85 5.70 -19.19
N PRO A 114 2.97 5.41 -19.87
CA PRO A 114 2.93 5.02 -21.27
C PRO A 114 2.05 3.79 -21.56
N GLU A 115 1.80 2.97 -20.54
CA GLU A 115 1.12 1.68 -20.64
C GLU A 115 -0.32 1.71 -20.11
N GLU A 116 -0.60 2.60 -19.15
CA GLU A 116 -1.86 2.63 -18.40
C GLU A 116 -2.33 4.04 -18.08
N SER A 117 -3.64 4.19 -17.90
CA SER A 117 -4.25 5.44 -17.43
C SER A 117 -5.19 5.14 -16.27
N TRP A 118 -5.04 5.90 -15.18
CA TRP A 118 -5.85 5.78 -13.99
C TRP A 118 -6.71 7.03 -13.81
N ARG A 119 -8.01 6.81 -13.60
CA ARG A 119 -8.98 7.86 -13.26
C ARG A 119 -9.71 7.49 -11.98
N MET A 120 -9.83 8.42 -11.04
CA MET A 120 -10.49 8.21 -9.75
C MET A 120 -9.81 7.11 -8.90
N ALA A 121 -8.51 6.93 -9.05
CA ALA A 121 -7.71 6.06 -8.19
C ALA A 121 -7.41 6.74 -6.84
N TRP A 122 -6.92 5.97 -5.87
CA TRP A 122 -6.46 6.51 -4.59
C TRP A 122 -4.98 6.19 -4.40
N VAL A 123 -4.29 7.00 -3.60
CA VAL A 123 -2.88 6.75 -3.27
C VAL A 123 -2.65 6.90 -1.78
N VAL A 124 -1.87 5.97 -1.22
CA VAL A 124 -1.40 6.02 0.15
C VAL A 124 0.10 6.27 0.15
N PHE A 125 0.56 7.25 0.93
CA PHE A 125 1.96 7.64 0.99
C PHE A 125 2.27 8.33 2.33
N PRO A 126 3.52 8.40 2.77
CA PRO A 126 3.88 9.11 4.00
C PRO A 126 3.96 10.62 3.74
N ASP A 127 3.26 11.40 4.56
CA ASP A 127 3.34 12.85 4.62
C ASP A 127 4.77 13.31 4.94
N SER A 128 5.31 14.16 4.08
CA SER A 128 6.61 14.81 4.29
C SER A 128 6.46 16.14 5.04
N GLY A 129 5.25 16.58 5.38
CA GLY A 129 5.00 17.80 6.14
C GLY A 129 5.20 19.10 5.34
N ASN A 130 5.57 19.01 4.06
CA ASN A 130 5.73 20.15 3.16
C ASN A 130 4.57 20.18 2.14
N ASP A 131 3.70 21.17 2.31
CA ASP A 131 2.83 21.78 1.28
C ASP A 131 2.00 20.86 0.38
N PHE A 132 1.04 20.14 0.97
CA PHE A 132 -0.10 19.64 0.20
C PHE A 132 -1.24 20.65 0.03
N ASP A 133 -1.27 21.70 0.86
CA ASP A 133 -2.31 22.73 0.86
C ASP A 133 -1.96 23.95 0.00
N ASN A 134 -0.80 23.92 -0.67
CA ASN A 134 -0.37 25.00 -1.57
C ASN A 134 -0.51 24.54 -3.04
N PRO A 135 -1.63 24.83 -3.72
CA PRO A 135 -1.90 24.36 -5.08
C PRO A 135 -0.94 24.95 -6.14
N SER A 136 -0.08 25.90 -5.78
CA SER A 136 0.95 26.47 -6.66
C SER A 136 2.31 25.77 -6.63
N THR A 137 2.55 24.85 -5.69
CA THR A 137 3.78 24.04 -5.60
C THR A 137 3.46 22.56 -5.74
N GLY A 138 2.61 22.26 -6.73
CA GLY A 138 2.28 20.89 -7.08
C GLY A 138 3.57 20.10 -7.29
N ASP A 139 3.91 19.24 -6.34
CA ASP A 139 4.85 18.17 -6.63
C ASP A 139 4.79 17.06 -5.58
N PHE A 140 3.64 16.38 -5.54
CA PHE A 140 3.55 14.99 -5.09
C PHE A 140 4.69 14.15 -5.70
N SER A 141 5.11 14.46 -6.94
CA SER A 141 6.27 13.87 -7.59
C SER A 141 7.58 14.18 -6.86
N HIS A 142 7.80 15.41 -6.39
CA HIS A 142 9.08 15.80 -5.78
C HIS A 142 9.33 15.11 -4.44
N ALA A 143 8.33 15.08 -3.55
CA ALA A 143 8.47 14.42 -2.25
C ALA A 143 8.72 12.90 -2.39
N ILE A 144 8.07 12.26 -3.38
CA ILE A 144 8.31 10.85 -3.71
C ILE A 144 9.67 10.67 -4.38
N LYS A 145 10.05 11.53 -5.33
CA LYS A 145 11.34 11.50 -6.01
C LYS A 145 12.49 11.66 -5.02
N GLU A 146 12.43 12.62 -4.12
CA GLU A 146 13.46 12.82 -3.09
C GLU A 146 13.61 11.57 -2.20
N ARG A 147 12.51 10.90 -1.84
CA ARG A 147 12.55 9.65 -1.07
C ARG A 147 13.08 8.46 -1.86
N ILE A 148 12.70 8.32 -3.13
CA ILE A 148 13.17 7.24 -4.01
C ILE A 148 14.67 7.41 -4.29
N LEU A 149 15.13 8.66 -4.40
CA LEU A 149 16.50 9.03 -4.71
C LEU A 149 17.36 9.26 -3.46
N ASP A 150 16.81 9.10 -2.25
CA ASP A 150 17.57 9.24 -1.01
C ASP A 150 18.52 8.04 -0.85
N GLU A 151 19.81 8.31 -1.06
CA GLU A 151 20.90 7.34 -0.94
C GLU A 151 21.14 6.90 0.53
N ASN A 152 20.51 7.54 1.52
CA ASN A 152 20.51 7.10 2.92
C ASN A 152 19.57 5.91 3.15
N SER A 153 19.59 4.94 2.24
CA SER A 153 18.76 3.74 2.30
C SER A 153 18.94 3.03 3.64
N PHE A 154 17.87 2.89 4.41
CA PHE A 154 17.89 2.04 5.59
C PHE A 154 17.81 0.58 5.14
N THR A 155 18.71 -0.25 5.65
CA THR A 155 18.69 -1.68 5.35
C THR A 155 17.70 -2.39 6.26
N ILE A 156 16.66 -2.98 5.68
CA ILE A 156 15.78 -3.91 6.38
C ILE A 156 16.31 -5.34 6.17
N LYS A 157 16.48 -6.09 7.26
CA LYS A 157 16.89 -7.51 7.19
C LYS A 157 15.73 -8.39 6.73
N GLU A 158 16.02 -9.47 6.01
CA GLU A 158 15.00 -10.42 5.52
C GLU A 158 14.16 -11.00 6.67
N ASP A 159 14.79 -11.47 7.76
CA ASP A 159 14.08 -11.98 8.94
C ASP A 159 13.08 -10.97 9.53
N PHE A 160 13.38 -9.68 9.42
CA PHE A 160 12.49 -8.62 9.87
C PHE A 160 11.29 -8.51 8.93
N LEU A 161 11.52 -8.48 7.62
CA LEU A 161 10.47 -8.41 6.62
C LEU A 161 9.54 -9.62 6.74
N ALA A 162 10.13 -10.79 6.89
CA ALA A 162 9.44 -12.06 7.10
C ALA A 162 8.50 -12.02 8.31
N ASN A 163 9.00 -11.57 9.46
CA ASN A 163 8.20 -11.49 10.67
C ASN A 163 7.02 -10.50 10.52
N VAL A 164 7.27 -9.32 9.93
CA VAL A 164 6.24 -8.30 9.70
C VAL A 164 5.16 -8.81 8.75
N LEU A 165 5.55 -9.47 7.65
CA LEU A 165 4.62 -9.99 6.66
C LEU A 165 4.00 -11.34 7.05
N GLY A 166 4.39 -11.94 8.17
CA GLY A 166 3.99 -13.30 8.53
C GLY A 166 4.51 -14.36 7.55
N TYR A 167 5.55 -14.04 6.79
CA TYR A 167 6.22 -14.93 5.84
C TYR A 167 7.28 -15.76 6.59
N PRO A 168 7.46 -17.07 6.27
CA PRO A 168 8.36 -17.98 6.99
C PRO A 168 9.86 -17.63 6.92
N GLY A 169 10.26 -16.61 6.15
CA GLY A 169 11.57 -15.98 6.29
C GLY A 169 12.73 -16.66 5.59
N THR A 170 12.44 -17.52 4.63
CA THR A 170 13.44 -17.96 3.66
C THR A 170 12.85 -17.84 2.28
N LEU A 171 13.27 -16.82 1.53
CA LEU A 171 13.16 -16.89 0.07
C LEU A 171 13.71 -18.24 -0.38
N PRO A 172 12.99 -19.00 -1.24
CA PRO A 172 13.52 -20.26 -1.73
C PRO A 172 14.91 -19.97 -2.32
N ASN A 173 15.93 -20.71 -1.86
CA ASN A 173 17.29 -20.61 -2.40
C ASN A 173 17.19 -20.51 -3.92
N LEU A 174 17.87 -19.51 -4.50
CA LEU A 174 17.85 -19.08 -5.91
C LEU A 174 17.95 -20.19 -6.97
N GLU A 175 18.16 -21.45 -6.58
CA GLU A 175 18.24 -22.61 -7.44
C GLU A 175 16.90 -23.35 -7.66
N GLN A 176 15.82 -23.10 -6.89
CA GLN A 176 14.63 -23.97 -6.93
C GLN A 176 13.23 -23.33 -6.99
N GLY A 177 13.07 -22.01 -7.15
CA GLY A 177 11.71 -21.49 -7.29
C GLY A 177 11.64 -20.04 -7.72
N ASN A 178 11.00 -19.81 -8.88
CA ASN A 178 10.65 -18.51 -9.42
C ASN A 178 9.54 -17.81 -8.59
N ALA A 179 9.67 -17.74 -7.27
CA ALA A 179 8.87 -16.81 -6.47
C ALA A 179 9.54 -15.44 -6.54
N SER A 180 9.36 -14.76 -7.67
CA SER A 180 9.76 -13.37 -7.82
C SER A 180 8.84 -12.52 -6.95
N ILE A 181 9.38 -11.89 -5.90
CA ILE A 181 8.80 -10.64 -5.42
C ILE A 181 8.94 -9.69 -6.61
N MET A 182 7.87 -9.46 -7.38
CA MET A 182 7.92 -8.45 -8.42
C MET A 182 8.19 -7.11 -7.73
N ALA A 183 9.42 -6.63 -7.88
CA ALA A 183 9.74 -5.25 -7.62
C ALA A 183 9.01 -4.41 -8.66
N ALA A 184 7.75 -4.10 -8.39
CA ALA A 184 7.01 -3.13 -9.18
C ALA A 184 7.53 -1.73 -8.80
N ALA A 185 8.64 -1.34 -9.42
CA ALA A 185 9.12 0.03 -9.40
C ALA A 185 8.29 0.84 -10.41
N TYR A 186 7.16 1.40 -9.97
CA TYR A 186 6.40 2.32 -10.79
C TYR A 186 7.13 3.66 -10.84
N THR A 187 7.72 3.97 -11.99
CA THR A 187 8.28 5.30 -12.26
C THR A 187 7.16 6.17 -12.83
N PHE A 188 6.63 7.09 -12.03
CA PHE A 188 5.64 8.04 -12.50
C PHE A 188 6.33 9.19 -13.24
N VAL A 189 6.01 9.37 -14.52
CA VAL A 189 6.36 10.57 -15.26
C VAL A 189 5.19 11.55 -15.13
N VAL A 190 5.35 12.56 -14.29
CA VAL A 190 4.42 13.70 -14.24
C VAL A 190 4.88 14.69 -15.32
N MET A 191 4.04 14.89 -16.34
CA MET A 191 4.24 15.93 -17.37
C MET A 191 3.53 17.22 -16.97
#